data_AF-A0A2U1J467-F1
#
_entry.id   AF-A0A2U1J467-F1
#
_cell.length_a   1.000
_cell.length_b   1.000
_cell.length_c   1.000
_cell.angle_alpha   90.00
_cell.angle_beta   90.00
_cell.angle_gamma   90.00
#
_symmetry.space_group_name_H-M   'P 1'
#
loop_
_entity.id
_entity.type
_entity.pdbx_description
1 polymer ?
#
loop_
_entity_poly.entity_id
_entity_poly.type
_entity_poly.pdbx_seq_one_letter_code
_entity_poly.pdbx_strand_id
1 'polypeptide(L)'
;MNKHNPFVRINIPIISNSETWVPKVSSRRKYSYKNLRTIIPFILIMSMILNIYYLTRPKPLTLPQLIKNAYQNNPDAKKSDESTPIKINPVDYSKLTDLIIVPGHGLYKGSNSPLVEKNWDLTPVQKGNVEVYLSHIGKAIEVLQDQHSSLLLFSGGATRPSSISTESYGYWTAAEKLGWLTPEIAGRALTENFSTDSYENLLFSICRFNYIGIDPPGDISNSISGEKNNAYSHFEKDLYGCTKFLKKKKDSRNPTNLQHGYIKSCPELAGLLEYCPKDGKQLYEGKLPWTI
;
A
#
# COMPACT_ATOMS: atom_id res chain seq x y z
N MET A 1 -0.62 -28.79 9.24
CA MET A 1 -0.92 -28.36 7.85
C MET A 1 -0.89 -26.83 7.80
N ASN A 2 0.23 -26.26 7.35
CA ASN A 2 0.43 -24.81 7.28
C ASN A 2 -0.37 -24.22 6.11
N LYS A 3 -1.27 -23.27 6.40
CA LYS A 3 -1.94 -22.45 5.40
C LYS A 3 -0.92 -21.46 4.84
N HIS A 4 -0.62 -21.55 3.55
CA HIS A 4 0.15 -20.54 2.83
C HIS A 4 -0.60 -19.20 2.88
N ASN A 5 0.06 -18.18 3.43
CA ASN A 5 -0.40 -16.79 3.39
C ASN A 5 0.01 -16.20 2.02
N PRO A 6 -0.91 -15.83 1.12
CA PRO A 6 -0.57 -15.39 -0.24
C PRO A 6 0.00 -13.96 -0.30
N PHE A 7 0.18 -13.31 0.85
CA PHE A 7 0.70 -11.95 0.96
C PHE A 7 2.14 -11.96 1.46
N VAL A 8 3.00 -11.20 0.78
CA VAL A 8 4.30 -10.82 1.32
C VAL A 8 4.05 -9.79 2.43
N ARG A 9 3.90 -10.26 3.66
CA ARG A 9 3.96 -9.38 4.85
C ARG A 9 5.42 -9.04 5.11
N ILE A 10 5.80 -7.79 4.85
CA ILE A 10 7.05 -7.24 5.36
C ILE A 10 6.76 -6.80 6.79
N ASN A 11 7.06 -7.66 7.76
CA ASN A 11 7.00 -7.29 9.17
C ASN A 11 8.20 -6.41 9.49
N ILE A 12 7.96 -5.12 9.71
CA ILE A 12 8.91 -4.22 10.34
C ILE A 12 8.48 -4.12 11.81
N PRO A 13 9.27 -4.62 12.77
CA PRO A 13 8.86 -4.65 14.17
C PRO A 13 8.74 -3.23 14.73
N ILE A 14 7.61 -2.96 15.39
CA ILE A 14 7.41 -1.74 16.17
C ILE A 14 7.76 -2.08 17.62
N ILE A 15 8.78 -1.43 18.17
CA ILE A 15 9.03 -1.40 19.62
C ILE A 15 8.77 0.04 20.06
N SER A 16 7.70 0.24 20.83
CA SER A 16 7.46 1.49 21.53
C SER A 16 8.50 1.65 22.64
N ASN A 17 9.33 2.69 22.57
CA ASN A 17 10.14 3.10 23.71
C ASN A 17 9.46 4.26 24.42
N SER A 18 8.67 3.93 25.44
CA SER A 18 8.65 4.75 26.64
C SER A 18 8.41 3.85 27.83
N GLU A 19 9.48 3.33 28.41
CA GLU A 19 9.62 3.18 29.86
C GLU A 19 11.09 2.85 30.18
N THR A 20 11.76 3.77 30.87
CA THR A 20 13.10 3.58 31.41
C THR A 20 13.02 2.60 32.58
N TRP A 21 13.42 1.35 32.35
CA TRP A 21 13.53 0.37 33.44
C TRP A 21 14.86 0.57 34.17
N VAL A 22 14.81 1.30 35.29
CA VAL A 22 15.84 1.25 36.33
C VAL A 22 15.40 0.17 37.34
N PRO A 23 16.21 -0.86 37.63
CA PRO A 23 15.90 -1.80 38.70
C PRO A 23 15.95 -1.05 40.04
N LYS A 24 14.80 -0.55 40.50
CA LYS A 24 14.61 -0.28 41.92
C LYS A 24 14.47 -1.62 42.61
N VAL A 25 15.48 -1.97 43.39
CA VAL A 25 15.40 -3.05 44.38
C VAL A 25 14.33 -2.63 45.40
N SER A 26 13.07 -2.95 45.11
CA SER A 26 11.97 -2.75 46.05
C SER A 26 11.93 -3.95 46.99
N SER A 27 11.93 -3.66 48.28
CA SER A 27 11.70 -4.66 49.32
C SER A 27 10.43 -5.46 48.99
N ARG A 28 10.50 -6.80 49.03
CA ARG A 28 9.34 -7.68 48.79
C ARG A 28 8.17 -7.27 49.70
N ARG A 29 7.22 -6.50 49.17
CA ARG A 29 5.92 -6.29 49.83
C ARG A 29 5.15 -7.60 49.74
N LYS A 30 4.92 -8.22 50.90
CA LYS A 30 3.99 -9.35 51.03
C LYS A 30 2.59 -8.83 50.67
N TYR A 31 2.11 -9.15 49.48
CA TYR A 31 0.74 -8.84 49.08
C TYR A 31 -0.23 -9.66 49.92
N SER A 32 -1.19 -8.98 50.54
CA SER A 32 -2.25 -9.62 51.32
C SER A 32 -3.18 -10.39 50.38
N TYR A 33 -3.36 -11.68 50.63
CA TYR A 33 -4.26 -12.59 49.92
C TYR A 33 -5.71 -12.08 49.89
N LYS A 34 -6.09 -11.17 50.80
CA LYS A 34 -7.41 -10.53 50.83
C LYS A 34 -7.65 -9.61 49.62
N ASN A 35 -6.62 -8.92 49.12
CA ASN A 35 -6.73 -8.04 47.95
C ASN A 35 -6.69 -8.81 46.63
N LEU A 36 -6.01 -9.96 46.61
CA LEU A 36 -5.98 -10.84 45.42
C LEU A 36 -7.37 -11.39 45.11
N ARG A 37 -8.15 -11.69 46.16
CA ARG A 37 -9.51 -12.23 46.07
C ARG A 37 -10.51 -11.26 45.43
N THR A 38 -10.28 -9.95 45.51
CA THR A 38 -11.13 -8.93 44.89
C THR A 38 -10.66 -8.49 43.50
N ILE A 39 -9.35 -8.55 43.21
CA ILE A 39 -8.79 -8.11 41.93
C ILE A 39 -8.96 -9.17 40.82
N ILE A 40 -8.75 -10.45 41.13
CA ILE A 40 -8.83 -11.54 40.14
C ILE A 40 -10.19 -11.60 39.43
N PRO A 41 -11.34 -11.52 40.13
CA PRO A 41 -12.65 -11.51 39.47
C PRO A 41 -12.81 -10.34 38.50
N PHE A 42 -12.29 -9.16 38.84
CA PHE A 42 -12.38 -7.97 38.01
C PHE A 42 -11.59 -8.13 36.70
N ILE A 43 -10.38 -8.71 36.77
CA ILE A 43 -9.56 -9.03 35.59
C ILE A 43 -10.26 -10.06 34.70
N LEU A 44 -10.86 -11.09 35.30
CA LEU A 44 -11.60 -12.12 34.56
C LEU A 44 -12.85 -11.54 33.88
N ILE A 45 -13.59 -10.66 34.56
CA ILE A 45 -14.74 -9.95 33.98
C ILE A 45 -14.30 -9.05 32.84
N MET A 46 -13.19 -8.30 32.98
CA MET A 46 -12.65 -7.47 31.89
C MET A 46 -12.22 -8.33 30.69
N SER A 47 -11.55 -9.45 30.95
CA SER A 47 -11.17 -10.40 29.91
C SER A 47 -12.39 -10.98 29.20
N MET A 48 -13.46 -11.31 29.93
CA MET A 48 -14.70 -11.80 29.36
C MET A 48 -15.39 -10.73 28.48
N ILE A 49 -15.46 -9.48 28.95
CA ILE A 49 -16.03 -8.36 28.20
C ILE A 49 -15.24 -8.12 26.91
N LEU A 50 -13.90 -8.13 26.98
CA LEU A 50 -13.04 -7.99 25.81
C LEU A 50 -13.25 -9.14 24.83
N ASN A 51 -13.32 -10.39 25.30
CA ASN A 51 -13.57 -11.55 24.44
C ASN A 51 -14.96 -11.52 23.79
N ILE A 52 -16.01 -11.16 24.53
CA ILE A 52 -17.36 -10.98 23.99
C ILE A 52 -17.32 -9.88 22.92
N TYR A 53 -16.73 -8.73 23.22
CA TYR A 53 -16.57 -7.63 22.27
C TYR A 53 -15.87 -8.06 20.97
N TYR A 54 -14.78 -8.83 21.06
CA TYR A 54 -14.07 -9.34 19.88
C TYR A 54 -14.84 -10.42 19.11
N LEU A 55 -15.65 -11.24 19.80
CA LEU A 55 -16.46 -12.29 19.19
C LEU A 55 -17.75 -11.76 18.55
N THR A 56 -18.36 -10.73 19.15
CA THR A 56 -19.61 -10.12 18.69
C THR A 56 -19.39 -8.91 17.80
N ARG A 57 -18.14 -8.44 17.63
CA ARG A 57 -17.83 -7.43 16.61
C ARG A 57 -18.30 -7.95 15.25
N PRO A 58 -19.08 -7.19 14.48
CA PRO A 58 -19.41 -7.56 13.12
C PRO A 58 -18.09 -7.69 12.35
N LYS A 59 -17.75 -8.91 11.94
CA LYS A 59 -16.60 -9.14 11.08
C LYS A 59 -16.93 -8.54 9.72
N PRO A 60 -16.00 -7.83 9.06
CA PRO A 60 -16.20 -7.46 7.67
C PRO A 60 -16.54 -8.70 6.85
N LEU A 61 -17.36 -8.53 5.82
CA LEU A 61 -17.71 -9.64 4.94
C LEU A 61 -16.43 -10.26 4.41
N THR A 62 -16.22 -11.54 4.72
CA THR A 62 -15.08 -12.27 4.16
C THR A 62 -15.19 -12.26 2.63
N LEU A 63 -14.09 -12.18 1.89
CA LEU A 63 -14.11 -12.20 0.42
C LEU A 63 -15.08 -13.25 -0.19
N PRO A 64 -15.16 -14.51 0.33
CA PRO A 64 -16.13 -15.49 -0.14
C PRO A 64 -17.59 -15.07 0.08
N GLN A 65 -17.91 -14.35 1.16
CA GLN A 65 -19.25 -13.81 1.42
C GLN A 65 -19.55 -12.58 0.56
N LEU A 66 -18.57 -11.70 0.30
CA LEU A 66 -18.74 -10.58 -0.64
C LEU A 66 -19.11 -11.08 -2.03
N ILE A 67 -18.35 -12.06 -2.52
CA ILE A 67 -18.57 -12.69 -3.83
C ILE A 67 -19.90 -13.46 -3.84
N LYS A 68 -20.16 -14.30 -2.82
CA LYS A 68 -21.40 -15.08 -2.74
C LYS A 68 -22.64 -14.19 -2.67
N ASN A 69 -22.63 -13.12 -1.88
CA ASN A 69 -23.76 -12.19 -1.81
C ASN A 69 -23.94 -11.41 -3.11
N ALA A 70 -22.85 -11.04 -3.78
CA ALA A 70 -22.91 -10.41 -5.10
C ALA A 70 -23.55 -11.32 -6.16
N TYR A 71 -23.21 -12.62 -6.16
CA TYR A 71 -23.82 -13.60 -7.07
C TYR A 71 -25.25 -13.96 -6.68
N GLN A 72 -25.56 -14.11 -5.39
CA GLN A 72 -26.90 -14.47 -4.90
C GLN A 72 -27.94 -13.37 -5.13
N ASN A 73 -27.53 -12.10 -5.15
CA ASN A 73 -28.44 -10.98 -5.40
C ASN A 73 -28.67 -10.69 -6.89
N ASN A 74 -28.26 -11.57 -7.82
CA ASN A 74 -28.29 -11.27 -9.25
C ASN A 74 -29.31 -12.11 -10.04
N PRO A 75 -30.26 -11.43 -10.73
CA PRO A 75 -30.31 -11.64 -12.17
C PRO A 75 -29.87 -10.42 -13.00
N ASP A 76 -29.98 -9.19 -12.46
CA ASP A 76 -29.63 -7.91 -13.13
C ASP A 76 -29.21 -6.76 -12.17
N ALA A 77 -28.65 -7.06 -11.00
CA ALA A 77 -28.42 -6.10 -9.91
C ALA A 77 -27.37 -5.02 -10.26
N LYS A 78 -27.66 -3.72 -10.30
CA LYS A 78 -28.92 -2.95 -10.27
C LYS A 78 -28.94 -2.10 -11.54
N LYS A 79 -30.12 -1.87 -12.15
CA LYS A 79 -30.35 -0.60 -12.87
C LYS A 79 -30.13 0.52 -11.85
N SER A 80 -28.94 1.10 -11.81
CA SER A 80 -28.69 2.32 -11.05
C SER A 80 -29.24 3.50 -11.86
N ASP A 81 -30.55 3.50 -12.10
CA ASP A 81 -31.26 4.76 -12.29
C ASP A 81 -31.28 5.40 -10.89
N GLU A 82 -30.56 6.51 -10.73
CA GLU A 82 -30.33 7.27 -9.48
C GLU A 82 -29.36 6.65 -8.46
N SER A 83 -28.05 6.75 -8.70
CA SER A 83 -27.05 6.65 -7.62
C SER A 83 -27.09 7.95 -6.80
N THR A 84 -27.73 7.91 -5.62
CA THR A 84 -27.46 8.93 -4.60
C THR A 84 -25.95 8.94 -4.31
N PRO A 85 -25.28 10.10 -4.37
CA PRO A 85 -23.84 10.17 -4.10
C PRO A 85 -23.50 9.52 -2.76
N ILE A 86 -22.49 8.64 -2.74
CA ILE A 86 -22.03 8.02 -1.49
C ILE A 86 -21.62 9.14 -0.54
N LYS A 87 -22.30 9.24 0.61
CA LYS A 87 -21.92 10.19 1.65
C LYS A 87 -20.60 9.73 2.26
N ILE A 88 -19.51 10.44 1.98
CA ILE A 88 -18.17 10.10 2.44
C ILE A 88 -17.99 10.57 3.90
N ASN A 89 -17.48 9.68 4.76
CA ASN A 89 -17.05 10.07 6.10
C ASN A 89 -15.76 10.89 6.02
N PRO A 90 -15.62 12.00 6.77
CA PRO A 90 -14.36 12.73 6.84
C PRO A 90 -13.21 11.82 7.27
N VAL A 91 -12.11 11.83 6.50
CA VAL A 91 -10.90 11.05 6.79
C VAL A 91 -9.76 12.01 7.07
N ASP A 92 -9.10 11.78 8.21
CA ASP A 92 -7.85 12.45 8.55
C ASP A 92 -6.69 11.65 7.94
N TYR A 93 -6.33 12.01 6.69
CA TYR A 93 -5.31 11.29 5.92
C TYR A 93 -3.92 11.30 6.59
N SER A 94 -3.66 12.22 7.52
CA SER A 94 -2.38 12.28 8.27
C SER A 94 -2.17 11.08 9.20
N LYS A 95 -3.24 10.36 9.54
CA LYS A 95 -3.21 9.16 10.40
C LYS A 95 -3.08 7.86 9.64
N LEU A 96 -3.07 7.91 8.30
CA LEU A 96 -2.93 6.72 7.48
C LEU A 96 -1.44 6.40 7.31
N THR A 97 -1.06 5.18 7.66
CA THR A 97 0.34 4.71 7.70
C THR A 97 0.63 3.60 6.71
N ASP A 98 -0.41 2.98 6.17
CA ASP A 98 -0.32 1.80 5.33
C ASP A 98 -0.97 2.06 3.97
N LEU A 99 -0.38 1.53 2.91
CA LEU A 99 -0.90 1.64 1.54
C LEU A 99 -1.26 0.26 1.00
N ILE A 100 -2.50 0.10 0.55
CA ILE A 100 -3.00 -1.07 -0.18
C ILE A 100 -3.13 -0.67 -1.63
N ILE A 101 -2.37 -1.33 -2.52
CA ILE A 101 -2.41 -1.06 -3.96
C ILE A 101 -3.14 -2.19 -4.66
N VAL A 102 -4.11 -1.85 -5.50
CA VAL A 102 -4.72 -2.78 -6.46
C VAL A 102 -4.37 -2.32 -7.86
N PRO A 103 -3.38 -2.95 -8.52
CA PRO A 103 -3.03 -2.61 -9.89
C PRO A 103 -4.12 -3.10 -10.85
N GLY A 104 -4.41 -2.26 -11.83
CA GLY A 104 -5.33 -2.55 -12.91
C GLY A 104 -4.70 -3.52 -13.90
N HIS A 105 -5.53 -4.47 -14.35
CA HIS A 105 -5.19 -5.42 -15.40
C HIS A 105 -6.35 -5.67 -16.38
N GLY A 106 -7.42 -4.88 -16.31
CA GLY A 106 -8.61 -5.03 -17.14
C GLY A 106 -9.57 -3.88 -16.90
N LEU A 107 -10.26 -3.43 -17.95
CA LEU A 107 -11.10 -2.23 -17.84
C LEU A 107 -12.57 -2.61 -17.66
N TYR A 108 -13.16 -2.28 -16.52
CA TYR A 108 -14.60 -2.36 -16.34
C TYR A 108 -15.29 -1.14 -16.97
N LYS A 109 -16.31 -1.34 -17.82
CA LYS A 109 -16.95 -0.28 -18.61
C LYS A 109 -18.01 0.53 -17.86
N GLY A 110 -18.40 0.12 -16.65
CA GLY A 110 -19.30 0.91 -15.79
C GLY A 110 -20.81 0.86 -16.13
N SER A 111 -21.24 0.20 -17.19
CA SER A 111 -22.66 0.25 -17.62
C SER A 111 -23.56 -0.76 -16.87
N ASN A 112 -23.14 -2.02 -16.81
CA ASN A 112 -23.94 -3.16 -16.32
C ASN A 112 -23.11 -4.02 -15.36
N SER A 113 -23.72 -4.92 -14.59
CA SER A 113 -23.08 -5.77 -13.55
C SER A 113 -21.60 -6.15 -13.83
N PRO A 114 -20.66 -5.83 -12.93
CA PRO A 114 -19.24 -6.19 -13.10
C PRO A 114 -18.99 -7.70 -12.98
N LEU A 115 -19.98 -8.51 -12.60
CA LEU A 115 -19.86 -9.97 -12.59
C LEU A 115 -19.91 -10.58 -13.99
N VAL A 116 -20.33 -9.82 -15.01
CA VAL A 116 -20.47 -10.32 -16.38
C VAL A 116 -19.32 -9.82 -17.24
N GLU A 117 -18.53 -10.73 -17.80
CA GLU A 117 -17.34 -10.40 -18.60
C GLU A 117 -17.61 -9.50 -19.80
N LYS A 118 -18.79 -9.61 -20.43
CA LYS A 118 -19.19 -8.71 -21.53
C LYS A 118 -19.15 -7.22 -21.16
N ASN A 119 -19.21 -6.90 -19.87
CA ASN A 119 -19.19 -5.54 -19.34
C ASN A 119 -17.77 -5.03 -19.06
N TRP A 120 -16.76 -5.83 -19.38
CA TRP A 120 -15.35 -5.48 -19.34
C TRP A 120 -14.79 -5.31 -20.76
N ASP A 121 -13.77 -4.49 -20.90
CA ASP A 121 -12.95 -4.35 -22.09
C ASP A 121 -11.61 -5.05 -21.84
N LEU A 122 -11.52 -6.29 -22.33
CA LEU A 122 -10.44 -7.24 -22.05
C LEU A 122 -9.75 -7.67 -23.36
N THR A 123 -8.42 -7.73 -23.33
CA THR A 123 -7.63 -8.34 -24.41
C THR A 123 -7.84 -9.85 -24.45
N PRO A 124 -7.48 -10.56 -25.55
CA PRO A 124 -7.63 -12.01 -25.62
C PRO A 124 -7.00 -12.77 -24.46
N VAL A 125 -5.87 -12.29 -23.91
CA VAL A 125 -5.15 -12.90 -22.78
C VAL A 125 -5.88 -12.67 -21.45
N GLN A 126 -6.65 -11.58 -21.33
CA GLN A 126 -7.34 -11.18 -20.11
C GLN A 126 -8.72 -11.85 -19.95
N LYS A 127 -9.32 -12.33 -21.04
CA LYS A 127 -10.61 -13.03 -21.01
C LYS A 127 -10.57 -14.26 -20.09
N GLY A 128 -11.67 -14.52 -19.41
CA GLY A 128 -11.81 -15.57 -18.39
C GLY A 128 -11.33 -15.16 -16.98
N ASN A 129 -10.74 -13.97 -16.79
CA ASN A 129 -10.12 -13.59 -15.51
C ASN A 129 -10.91 -12.55 -14.70
N VAL A 130 -12.17 -12.26 -15.05
CA VAL A 130 -12.99 -11.27 -14.33
C VAL A 130 -13.10 -11.58 -12.84
N GLU A 131 -13.26 -12.87 -12.48
CA GLU A 131 -13.31 -13.30 -11.09
C GLU A 131 -12.01 -12.97 -10.34
N VAL A 132 -10.85 -13.02 -11.01
CA VAL A 132 -9.55 -12.67 -10.42
C VAL A 132 -9.52 -11.17 -10.11
N TYR A 133 -9.91 -10.32 -11.05
CA TYR A 133 -9.96 -8.86 -10.84
C TYR A 133 -10.89 -8.49 -9.68
N LEU A 134 -12.09 -9.07 -9.65
CA LEU A 134 -13.05 -8.87 -8.56
C LEU A 134 -12.53 -9.40 -7.23
N SER A 135 -11.78 -10.49 -7.24
CA SER A 135 -11.15 -11.04 -6.04
C SER A 135 -10.07 -10.11 -5.48
N HIS A 136 -9.28 -9.47 -6.33
CA HIS A 136 -8.31 -8.45 -5.90
C HIS A 136 -9.01 -7.24 -5.27
N ILE A 137 -10.06 -6.71 -5.92
CA ILE A 137 -10.85 -5.59 -5.39
C ILE A 137 -11.47 -5.95 -4.04
N GLY A 138 -12.19 -7.08 -3.97
CA GLY A 138 -12.85 -7.52 -2.76
C GLY A 138 -11.86 -7.78 -1.62
N LYS A 139 -10.70 -8.36 -1.92
CA LYS A 139 -9.68 -8.62 -0.89
C LYS A 139 -9.07 -7.35 -0.36
N ALA A 140 -8.80 -6.37 -1.23
CA ALA A 140 -8.27 -5.08 -0.81
C ALA A 140 -9.25 -4.34 0.09
N ILE A 141 -10.55 -4.42 -0.21
CA ILE A 141 -11.62 -3.86 0.64
C ILE A 141 -11.69 -4.59 1.98
N GLU A 142 -11.61 -5.92 2.00
CA GLU A 142 -11.55 -6.72 3.24
C GLU A 142 -10.38 -6.26 4.12
N VAL A 143 -9.18 -6.11 3.54
CA VAL A 143 -7.99 -5.65 4.27
C VAL A 143 -8.15 -4.20 4.75
N LEU A 144 -8.74 -3.33 3.92
CA LEU A 144 -9.01 -1.93 4.29
C LEU A 144 -9.98 -1.82 5.47
N GLN A 145 -10.98 -2.72 5.54
CA GLN A 145 -11.91 -2.79 6.67
C GLN A 145 -11.22 -3.24 7.96
N ASP A 146 -10.30 -4.20 7.87
CA ASP A 146 -9.55 -4.68 9.02
C ASP A 146 -8.47 -3.69 9.49
N GLN A 147 -7.86 -2.94 8.57
CA GLN A 147 -6.78 -2.01 8.84
C GLN A 147 -7.25 -0.55 8.69
N HIS A 148 -7.66 0.04 9.81
CA HIS A 148 -8.20 1.42 9.82
C HIS A 148 -7.16 2.51 9.51
N SER A 149 -5.85 2.21 9.65
CA SER A 149 -4.74 3.09 9.26
C SER A 149 -4.33 2.96 7.79
N SER A 150 -5.04 2.14 7.01
CA SER A 150 -4.70 1.92 5.60
C SER A 150 -5.48 2.83 4.67
N LEU A 151 -4.80 3.21 3.58
CA LEU A 151 -5.38 3.81 2.38
C LEU A 151 -5.42 2.75 1.28
N LEU A 152 -6.56 2.58 0.62
CA LEU A 152 -6.70 1.78 -0.60
C LEU A 152 -6.54 2.67 -1.82
N LEU A 153 -5.69 2.25 -2.75
CA LEU A 153 -5.49 2.90 -4.03
C LEU A 153 -5.69 1.89 -5.16
N PHE A 154 -6.76 2.08 -5.94
CA PHE A 154 -6.89 1.43 -7.24
C PHE A 154 -5.99 2.18 -8.22
N SER A 155 -5.07 1.49 -8.88
CA SER A 155 -4.06 2.11 -9.74
C SER A 155 -4.13 1.56 -11.14
N GLY A 156 -4.24 2.41 -12.15
CA GLY A 156 -4.34 2.00 -13.55
C GLY A 156 -4.99 3.08 -14.40
N GLY A 157 -4.27 3.62 -15.36
CA GLY A 157 -4.71 4.69 -16.26
C GLY A 157 -5.51 4.21 -17.47
N ALA A 158 -5.66 5.11 -18.44
CA ALA A 158 -6.35 4.83 -19.70
C ALA A 158 -5.39 4.12 -20.69
N THR A 159 -5.39 2.79 -20.67
CA THR A 159 -4.49 1.94 -21.46
C THR A 159 -5.14 1.40 -22.74
N ARG A 160 -6.35 1.87 -23.08
CA ARG A 160 -7.17 1.38 -24.20
C ARG A 160 -7.43 2.51 -25.19
N PRO A 161 -7.05 2.37 -26.48
CA PRO A 161 -7.31 3.40 -27.49
C PRO A 161 -8.81 3.71 -27.68
N SER A 162 -9.67 2.73 -27.39
CA SER A 162 -11.13 2.78 -27.55
C SER A 162 -11.86 3.41 -26.37
N SER A 163 -11.18 3.75 -25.27
CA SER A 163 -11.84 4.22 -24.05
C SER A 163 -11.02 5.29 -23.35
N ILE A 164 -11.70 6.38 -23.00
CA ILE A 164 -11.15 7.44 -22.14
C ILE A 164 -11.20 7.06 -20.65
N SER A 165 -11.84 5.93 -20.31
CA SER A 165 -11.94 5.46 -18.93
C SER A 165 -10.66 4.77 -18.49
N THR A 166 -10.29 5.00 -17.22
CA THR A 166 -9.13 4.39 -16.59
C THR A 166 -9.49 3.06 -15.94
N GLU A 167 -8.52 2.16 -15.83
CA GLU A 167 -8.70 0.87 -15.14
C GLU A 167 -9.04 1.06 -13.66
N SER A 168 -8.39 2.02 -12.99
CA SER A 168 -8.63 2.34 -11.59
C SER A 168 -10.05 2.87 -11.33
N TYR A 169 -10.56 3.76 -12.19
CA TYR A 169 -11.95 4.21 -12.11
C TYR A 169 -12.93 3.07 -12.37
N GLY A 170 -12.60 2.18 -13.31
CA GLY A 170 -13.37 0.95 -13.54
C GLY A 170 -13.45 0.07 -12.29
N TYR A 171 -12.34 -0.11 -11.56
CA TYR A 171 -12.30 -0.92 -10.34
C TYR A 171 -13.11 -0.28 -9.21
N TRP A 172 -12.98 1.04 -9.03
CA TRP A 172 -13.78 1.79 -8.07
C TRP A 172 -15.29 1.66 -8.39
N THR A 173 -15.68 1.82 -9.65
CA THR A 173 -17.08 1.71 -10.10
C THR A 173 -17.61 0.29 -9.96
N ALA A 174 -16.77 -0.72 -10.19
CA ALA A 174 -17.14 -2.12 -9.97
C ALA A 174 -17.45 -2.37 -8.47
N ALA A 175 -16.59 -1.88 -7.57
CA ALA A 175 -16.81 -1.96 -6.13
C ALA A 175 -18.08 -1.21 -5.70
N GLU A 176 -18.35 -0.03 -6.25
CA GLU A 176 -19.57 0.74 -6.00
C GLU A 176 -20.83 -0.06 -6.40
N LYS A 177 -20.88 -0.58 -7.64
CA LYS A 177 -22.04 -1.32 -8.14
C LYS A 177 -22.31 -2.62 -7.40
N LEU A 178 -21.26 -3.24 -6.86
CA LEU A 178 -21.38 -4.41 -6.00
C LEU A 178 -21.81 -4.06 -4.56
N GLY A 179 -21.92 -2.77 -4.24
CA GLY A 179 -22.27 -2.29 -2.91
C GLY A 179 -21.16 -2.47 -1.88
N TRP A 180 -19.90 -2.58 -2.34
CA TRP A 180 -18.75 -2.80 -1.46
C TRP A 180 -18.19 -1.50 -0.87
N LEU A 181 -18.51 -0.34 -1.47
CA LEU A 181 -18.07 0.97 -0.98
C LEU A 181 -19.05 1.57 0.03
N THR A 182 -18.92 1.17 1.30
CA THR A 182 -19.61 1.87 2.41
C THR A 182 -19.06 3.29 2.59
N PRO A 183 -19.77 4.21 3.27
CA PRO A 183 -19.27 5.55 3.61
C PRO A 183 -17.86 5.61 4.20
N GLU A 184 -17.50 4.62 5.03
CA GLU A 184 -16.17 4.51 5.64
C GLU A 184 -15.12 4.07 4.63
N ILE A 185 -15.43 3.05 3.83
CA ILE A 185 -14.53 2.49 2.81
C ILE A 185 -14.28 3.52 1.71
N ALA A 186 -15.33 4.16 1.23
CA ALA A 186 -15.26 5.19 0.18
C ALA A 186 -14.37 6.37 0.58
N GLY A 187 -14.33 6.75 1.88
CA GLY A 187 -13.44 7.81 2.35
C GLY A 187 -11.95 7.44 2.32
N ARG A 188 -11.63 6.14 2.37
CA ARG A 188 -10.25 5.61 2.38
C ARG A 188 -9.87 4.89 1.09
N ALA A 189 -10.70 4.95 0.04
CA ALA A 189 -10.45 4.33 -1.26
C ALA A 189 -10.32 5.41 -2.34
N LEU A 190 -9.14 5.50 -2.95
CA LEU A 190 -8.79 6.48 -3.97
C LEU A 190 -8.41 5.80 -5.29
N THR A 191 -8.24 6.61 -6.34
CA THR A 191 -7.79 6.17 -7.67
C THR A 191 -6.51 6.87 -8.10
N GLU A 192 -5.57 6.12 -8.67
CA GLU A 192 -4.44 6.59 -9.48
C GLU A 192 -4.80 6.35 -10.96
N ASN A 193 -4.87 7.41 -11.75
CA ASN A 193 -5.49 7.43 -13.08
C ASN A 193 -4.46 7.58 -14.22
N PHE A 194 -3.17 7.65 -13.91
CA PHE A 194 -2.14 8.00 -14.88
C PHE A 194 -1.18 6.86 -15.18
N SER A 195 -1.14 5.82 -14.36
CA SER A 195 -0.24 4.68 -14.54
C SER A 195 -0.57 3.90 -15.81
N THR A 196 0.41 3.76 -16.69
CA THR A 196 0.26 3.08 -17.98
C THR A 196 0.84 1.67 -17.97
N ASP A 197 1.64 1.35 -16.95
CA ASP A 197 2.25 0.04 -16.77
C ASP A 197 2.35 -0.40 -15.30
N SER A 198 2.89 -1.61 -15.09
CA SER A 198 3.08 -2.20 -13.75
C SER A 198 4.08 -1.43 -12.88
N TYR A 199 5.06 -0.74 -13.48
CA TYR A 199 6.04 0.05 -12.74
C TYR A 199 5.40 1.35 -12.23
N GLU A 200 4.66 2.06 -13.08
CA GLU A 200 3.94 3.27 -12.73
C GLU A 200 2.81 2.98 -11.72
N ASN A 201 2.15 1.83 -11.84
CA ASN A 201 1.19 1.35 -10.85
C ASN A 201 1.79 1.32 -9.44
N LEU A 202 3.08 1.00 -9.31
CA LEU A 202 3.79 1.03 -8.04
C LEU A 202 4.29 2.44 -7.71
N LEU A 203 5.01 3.07 -8.63
CA LEU A 203 5.68 4.35 -8.40
C LEU A 203 4.66 5.46 -8.07
N PHE A 204 3.63 5.65 -8.89
CA PHE A 204 2.66 6.73 -8.69
C PHE A 204 1.82 6.50 -7.43
N SER A 205 1.56 5.23 -7.11
CA SER A 205 0.88 4.86 -5.87
C SER A 205 1.70 5.22 -4.64
N ILE A 206 3.01 4.95 -4.65
CA ILE A 206 3.92 5.39 -3.59
C ILE A 206 4.02 6.91 -3.57
N CYS A 207 4.14 7.60 -4.70
CA CYS A 207 4.23 9.07 -4.73
C CYS A 207 2.96 9.76 -4.21
N ARG A 208 1.78 9.16 -4.40
CA ARG A 208 0.51 9.66 -3.84
C ARG A 208 0.37 9.40 -2.34
N PHE A 209 1.15 8.47 -1.81
CA PHE A 209 1.21 8.15 -0.39
C PHE A 209 2.50 8.73 0.20
N ASN A 210 2.40 9.89 0.83
CA ASN A 210 3.58 10.63 1.30
C ASN A 210 4.45 9.73 2.21
N TYR A 211 5.60 9.28 1.72
CA TYR A 211 6.57 8.53 2.51
C TYR A 211 7.18 9.48 3.53
N ILE A 212 6.66 9.46 4.76
CA ILE A 212 7.30 10.10 5.90
C ILE A 212 8.32 9.08 6.43
N GLY A 213 9.60 9.35 6.19
CA GLY A 213 10.69 8.53 6.72
C GLY A 213 10.63 8.44 8.25
N ILE A 214 11.03 7.30 8.80
CA ILE A 214 11.04 7.08 10.25
C ILE A 214 12.32 7.68 10.83
N ASP A 215 12.18 8.64 11.75
CA ASP A 215 13.30 9.11 12.58
C ASP A 215 13.66 8.04 13.62
N PRO A 216 14.93 7.60 13.72
CA PRO A 216 15.34 6.64 14.73
C PRO A 216 15.06 7.19 16.15
N PRO A 217 14.51 6.39 17.08
CA PRO A 217 14.35 6.85 18.45
C PRO A 217 15.72 7.00 19.13
N GLY A 218 15.99 8.14 19.78
CA GLY A 218 17.23 8.43 20.52
C GLY A 218 17.87 9.77 20.15
N ASP A 219 19.07 10.05 20.68
CA ASP A 219 19.88 11.17 20.18
C ASP A 219 20.43 10.83 18.80
N ILE A 220 19.72 11.32 17.78
CA ILE A 220 20.06 11.16 16.38
C ILE A 220 21.01 12.23 15.86
N SER A 221 21.54 13.12 16.71
CA SER A 221 22.49 14.17 16.28
C SER A 221 23.71 13.59 15.55
N ASN A 222 24.22 12.45 16.01
CA ASN A 222 25.31 11.72 15.38
C ASN A 222 24.91 11.05 14.07
N SER A 223 23.68 10.54 13.96
CA SER A 223 23.17 9.90 12.73
C SER A 223 22.83 10.94 11.67
N ILE A 224 22.18 12.05 12.05
CA ILE A 224 21.90 13.20 11.18
C ILE A 224 23.20 13.83 10.73
N SER A 225 24.15 14.08 11.64
CA SER A 225 25.46 14.61 11.25
C SER A 225 26.22 13.61 10.39
N GLY A 226 26.14 12.30 10.68
CA GLY A 226 26.70 11.23 9.88
C GLY A 226 26.12 11.17 8.47
N GLU A 227 24.79 11.25 8.32
CA GLU A 227 24.07 11.26 7.05
C GLU A 227 24.39 12.54 6.26
N LYS A 228 24.37 13.68 6.96
CA LYS A 228 24.71 14.99 6.38
C LYS A 228 26.14 15.00 5.85
N ASN A 229 27.09 14.48 6.63
CA ASN A 229 28.52 14.51 6.32
C ASN A 229 28.93 13.41 5.33
N ASN A 230 28.31 12.23 5.36
CA ASN A 230 28.73 11.06 4.57
C ASN A 230 27.83 10.72 3.37
N ALA A 231 26.69 11.40 3.21
CA ALA A 231 25.76 11.19 2.10
C ALA A 231 25.24 12.52 1.55
N TYR A 232 24.39 13.24 2.29
CA TYR A 232 23.63 14.39 1.78
C TYR A 232 24.53 15.46 1.15
N SER A 233 25.53 15.96 1.87
CA SER A 233 26.40 17.04 1.38
C SER A 233 27.26 16.65 0.17
N HIS A 234 27.47 15.35 -0.04
CA HIS A 234 28.16 14.84 -1.21
C HIS A 234 27.21 14.74 -2.41
N PHE A 235 26.01 14.20 -2.22
CA PHE A 235 25.01 14.12 -3.29
C PHE A 235 24.45 15.49 -3.69
N GLU A 236 24.42 16.47 -2.77
CA GLU A 236 24.10 17.87 -3.08
C GLU A 236 25.07 18.47 -4.10
N LYS A 237 26.30 17.96 -4.18
CA LYS A 237 27.36 18.41 -5.11
C LYS A 237 27.52 17.48 -6.32
N ASP A 238 27.06 16.25 -6.21
CA ASP A 238 27.26 15.18 -7.18
C ASP A 238 26.04 14.25 -7.16
N LEU A 239 25.01 14.67 -7.90
CA LEU A 239 23.70 14.01 -7.95
C LEU A 239 23.79 12.56 -8.40
N TYR A 240 24.77 12.23 -9.26
CA TYR A 240 24.94 10.91 -9.86
C TYR A 240 26.00 10.05 -9.13
N GLY A 241 26.66 10.60 -8.11
CA GLY A 241 27.67 9.89 -7.32
C GLY A 241 28.91 9.49 -8.11
N CYS A 242 29.26 10.27 -9.13
CA CYS A 242 30.35 9.98 -10.07
C CYS A 242 31.72 10.47 -9.63
N THR A 243 31.80 11.31 -8.60
CA THR A 243 33.01 12.01 -8.20
C THR A 243 33.62 11.46 -6.92
N LYS A 244 34.97 11.49 -6.88
CA LYS A 244 35.87 11.32 -5.73
C LYS A 244 35.37 10.35 -4.63
N PHE A 245 34.60 10.86 -3.66
CA PHE A 245 34.18 10.14 -2.47
C PHE A 245 33.08 9.11 -2.74
N LEU A 246 32.01 9.51 -3.45
CA LEU A 246 30.86 8.64 -3.72
C LEU A 246 31.23 7.51 -4.68
N LYS A 247 32.02 7.82 -5.71
CA LYS A 247 32.54 6.82 -6.64
C LYS A 247 33.41 5.78 -5.94
N LYS A 248 34.37 6.22 -5.11
CA LYS A 248 35.21 5.31 -4.31
C LYS A 248 34.39 4.44 -3.35
N LYS A 249 33.35 5.00 -2.72
CA LYS A 249 32.42 4.27 -1.85
C LYS A 249 31.55 3.27 -2.63
N LYS A 250 31.15 3.58 -3.86
CA LYS A 250 30.43 2.68 -4.76
C LYS A 250 31.31 1.52 -5.20
N ASP A 251 32.54 1.83 -5.64
CA ASP A 251 33.49 0.83 -6.13
C ASP A 251 33.95 -0.11 -5.00
N SER A 252 34.20 0.40 -3.79
CA SER A 252 34.59 -0.44 -2.64
C SER A 252 33.49 -1.39 -2.16
N ARG A 253 32.22 -1.09 -2.46
CA ARG A 253 31.05 -1.93 -2.11
C ARG A 253 30.70 -2.96 -3.17
N ASN A 254 31.42 -3.00 -4.29
CA ASN A 254 31.20 -3.95 -5.37
C ASN A 254 32.41 -4.88 -5.60
N PRO A 255 32.84 -5.65 -4.58
CA PRO A 255 34.04 -6.49 -4.69
C PRO A 255 33.93 -7.59 -5.75
N THR A 256 32.70 -7.97 -6.13
CA THR A 256 32.41 -8.99 -7.14
C THR A 256 32.14 -8.40 -8.53
N ASN A 257 32.36 -7.09 -8.71
CA ASN A 257 32.17 -6.37 -9.98
C ASN A 257 30.82 -6.65 -10.66
N LEU A 258 29.75 -6.71 -9.86
CA LEU A 258 28.38 -6.91 -10.34
C LEU A 258 27.94 -5.70 -11.15
N GLN A 259 27.26 -5.96 -12.27
CA GLN A 259 26.63 -4.95 -13.13
C GLN A 259 25.11 -5.16 -13.12
N HIS A 260 24.36 -4.07 -13.23
CA HIS A 260 22.89 -4.15 -13.31
C HIS A 260 22.45 -4.65 -14.69
N GLY A 261 21.40 -5.48 -14.73
CA GLY A 261 20.88 -6.07 -15.97
C GLY A 261 20.25 -5.07 -16.93
N TYR A 262 19.91 -3.86 -16.46
CA TYR A 262 19.23 -2.83 -17.25
C TYR A 262 20.00 -2.39 -18.50
N ILE A 263 21.34 -2.47 -18.51
CA ILE A 263 22.14 -2.17 -19.72
C ILE A 263 21.76 -3.11 -20.87
N LYS A 264 21.38 -4.36 -20.55
CA LYS A 264 20.99 -5.38 -21.53
C LYS A 264 19.49 -5.39 -21.81
N SER A 265 18.66 -5.25 -20.77
CA SER A 265 17.21 -5.38 -20.90
C SER A 265 16.50 -4.07 -21.28
N CYS A 266 17.13 -2.92 -21.06
CA CYS A 266 16.62 -1.60 -21.39
C CYS A 266 17.78 -0.67 -21.77
N PRO A 267 18.40 -0.87 -22.95
CA PRO A 267 19.56 -0.09 -23.40
C PRO A 267 19.27 1.42 -23.49
N GLU A 268 18.01 1.81 -23.65
CA GLU A 268 17.54 3.20 -23.64
C GLU A 268 17.82 3.92 -22.31
N LEU A 269 17.94 3.17 -21.19
CA LEU A 269 18.29 3.73 -19.88
C LEU A 269 19.80 3.81 -19.64
N ALA A 270 20.63 3.18 -20.47
CA ALA A 270 22.07 3.15 -20.26
C ALA A 270 22.65 4.56 -20.16
N GLY A 271 22.18 5.48 -21.02
CA GLY A 271 22.60 6.87 -21.02
C GLY A 271 22.36 7.58 -19.68
N LEU A 272 21.24 7.31 -18.99
CA LEU A 272 20.95 7.87 -17.67
C LEU A 272 21.75 7.19 -16.56
N LEU A 273 21.83 5.85 -16.57
CA LEU A 273 22.47 5.07 -15.53
C LEU A 273 23.99 5.25 -15.50
N GLU A 274 24.58 5.59 -16.65
CA GLU A 274 26.00 5.86 -16.82
C GLU A 274 26.30 7.37 -16.86
N TYR A 275 25.29 8.23 -16.72
CA TYR A 275 25.47 9.67 -16.82
C TYR A 275 26.31 10.21 -15.66
N CYS A 276 27.41 10.89 -16.02
CA CYS A 276 28.32 11.51 -15.08
C CYS A 276 28.72 12.89 -15.59
N PRO A 277 27.97 13.95 -15.25
CA PRO A 277 28.28 15.30 -15.67
C PRO A 277 29.52 15.83 -14.94
N LYS A 278 30.31 16.69 -15.61
CA LYS A 278 31.56 17.23 -15.05
C LYS A 278 31.32 18.12 -13.83
N ASP A 279 30.19 18.81 -13.79
CA ASP A 279 29.79 19.68 -12.68
C ASP A 279 29.06 18.94 -11.55
N GLY A 280 28.78 17.64 -11.74
CA GLY A 280 28.06 16.78 -10.79
C GLY A 280 26.56 17.10 -10.63
N LYS A 281 26.05 18.15 -11.28
CA LYS A 281 24.70 18.69 -11.02
C LYS A 281 23.84 18.83 -12.27
N GLN A 282 24.44 18.92 -13.45
CA GLN A 282 23.68 18.98 -14.69
C GLN A 282 22.70 17.82 -14.73
N LEU A 283 21.44 18.10 -15.07
CA LEU A 283 20.44 17.05 -15.21
C LEU A 283 20.66 16.28 -16.52
N TYR A 284 20.33 15.00 -16.53
CA TYR A 284 20.39 14.19 -17.74
C TYR A 284 19.29 14.66 -18.72
N GLU A 285 19.69 15.10 -19.90
CA GLU A 285 18.78 15.62 -20.94
C GLU A 285 18.55 14.62 -22.09
N GLY A 286 19.11 13.41 -21.99
CA GLY A 286 18.95 12.40 -23.03
C GLY A 286 17.52 11.83 -23.09
N LYS A 287 17.17 11.27 -24.26
CA LYS A 287 15.86 10.65 -24.46
C LYS A 287 15.75 9.36 -23.64
N LEU A 288 14.84 9.38 -22.69
CA LEU A 288 14.41 8.25 -21.87
C LEU A 288 13.21 7.54 -22.53
N PRO A 289 12.93 6.27 -22.18
CA PRO A 289 11.81 5.50 -22.74
C PRO A 289 10.45 6.19 -22.66
N TRP A 290 10.27 7.09 -21.68
CA TRP A 290 9.04 7.83 -21.41
C TRP A 290 9.06 9.28 -21.92
N THR A 291 10.14 9.74 -22.52
CA THR A 291 10.16 11.06 -23.19
C THR A 291 9.53 10.89 -24.57
N ILE A 292 8.35 11.48 -24.74
CA ILE A 292 7.58 11.51 -25.99
C ILE A 292 8.41 12.21 -27.08
#